data_AF-A0A0C2C4Z4-F1
#
_entry.id   AF-A0A0C2C4Z4-F1
#
_cell.length_a   1.000
_cell.length_b   1.000
_cell.length_c   1.000
_cell.angle_alpha   90.00
_cell.angle_beta   90.00
_cell.angle_gamma   90.00
#
_symmetry.space_group_name_H-M   'P 1'
#
loop_
_entity.id
_entity.type
_entity.pdbx_description
1 polymer ?
#
loop_
_entity_poly.entity_id
_entity_poly.type
_entity_poly.pdbx_seq_one_letter_code
_entity_poly.pdbx_strand_id
1 'polypeptide(L)' 'MVDLQEGRFAENGGCGYVLKPSVMNEDLFVAGDKLPNTPQILHLRILSGQQLPRPRGSNAKA' A
#
# COMPACT_ATOMS: atom_id res chain seq x y z
N MET A 1 -8.41 -3.27 9.07
CA MET A 1 -7.66 -2.15 8.47
C MET A 1 -6.20 -2.18 8.97
N VAL A 2 -5.58 -3.37 8.93
CA VAL A 2 -4.20 -3.58 9.41
C VAL A 2 -3.25 -3.68 8.21
N ASP A 3 -3.67 -4.37 7.14
CA ASP A 3 -2.86 -4.60 5.94
C ASP A 3 -2.32 -3.32 5.27
N LEU A 4 -3.10 -2.24 5.23
CA LEU A 4 -2.65 -0.96 4.68
C LEU A 4 -1.56 -0.32 5.56
N GLN A 5 -1.71 -0.42 6.88
CA GLN A 5 -0.73 0.10 7.83
C GLN A 5 0.54 -0.75 7.79
N GLU A 6 0.41 -2.09 7.76
CA GLU A 6 1.54 -3.00 7.59
C GLU A 6 2.28 -2.72 6.28
N GLY A 7 1.56 -2.56 5.16
CA GLY A 7 2.16 -2.21 3.88
C GLY A 7 2.88 -0.87 3.92
N ARG A 8 2.28 0.16 4.55
CA ARG A 8 2.91 1.48 4.68
C ARG A 8 4.17 1.43 5.55
N PHE A 9 4.10 0.80 6.71
CA PHE A 9 5.20 0.75 7.66
C PHE A 9 6.24 -0.33 7.36
N ALA A 10 6.05 -1.16 6.33
CA ALA A 10 7.11 -2.00 5.77
C ALA A 10 8.20 -1.16 5.07
N GLU A 11 7.89 0.07 4.67
CA GLU A 11 8.89 1.06 4.24
C GLU A 11 9.90 1.36 5.36
N ASN A 12 11.05 1.95 4.99
CA ASN A 12 12.12 2.29 5.94
C ASN A 12 12.57 1.10 6.82
N GLY A 13 12.59 -0.10 6.23
CA GLY A 13 13.03 -1.33 6.90
C GLY A 13 12.11 -1.82 8.03
N GLY A 14 10.84 -1.39 8.08
CA GLY A 14 9.91 -1.89 9.10
C GLY A 14 10.07 -1.24 10.47
N CYS A 15 10.81 -0.13 10.61
CA CYS A 15 11.16 0.43 11.92
C CYS A 15 10.01 1.17 12.64
N GLY A 16 8.84 1.25 12.02
CA GLY A 16 7.67 1.96 12.56
C GLY A 16 7.65 3.47 12.27
N TYR A 17 8.67 4.01 11.59
CA TYR A 17 8.73 5.41 11.17
C TYR A 17 8.95 5.52 9.66
N VAL A 18 8.08 6.25 8.98
CA VAL A 18 8.19 6.51 7.54
C VAL A 18 8.21 8.02 7.31
N LEU A 19 9.24 8.50 6.62
CA LEU A 19 9.36 9.91 6.29
C LEU A 19 8.19 10.33 5.39
N LYS A 20 7.54 11.44 5.74
CA LYS A 20 6.48 12.01 4.88
C LYS A 20 7.07 12.50 3.56
N PRO A 21 6.32 12.42 2.44
CA PRO A 21 6.71 13.09 1.20
C PRO A 21 7.08 14.55 1.46
N SER A 22 8.09 15.08 0.74
CA SER A 22 8.61 16.44 0.95
C SER A 22 7.51 17.49 0.93
N VAL A 23 6.57 17.36 0.00
CA VAL A 23 5.43 18.28 -0.19
C VAL A 23 4.49 18.34 1.02
N MET A 24 4.45 17.31 1.87
CA MET A 24 3.67 17.32 3.11
C MET A 24 4.40 18.00 4.28
N ASN A 25 5.68 18.36 4.09
CA ASN A 25 6.47 19.10 5.07
C ASN A 25 6.60 20.59 4.70
N GLU A 26 5.92 21.03 3.63
CA GLU A 26 5.87 22.43 3.20
C GLU A 26 4.75 23.19 3.95
N ASP A 27 4.98 24.46 4.30
CA ASP A 27 4.06 25.28 5.10
C ASP A 27 2.69 25.50 4.44
N LEU A 28 2.62 25.37 3.11
CA LEU A 28 1.41 25.57 2.31
C LEU A 28 0.66 24.27 2.02
N PHE A 29 1.07 23.14 2.60
CA PHE A 29 0.37 21.88 2.39
C PHE A 29 -1.05 21.92 2.99
N VAL A 30 -2.05 21.76 2.14
CA VAL A 30 -3.44 21.59 2.53
C VAL A 30 -3.87 20.15 2.24
N ALA A 31 -4.30 19.45 3.28
CA ALA A 31 -4.81 18.09 3.14
C ALA A 31 -6.09 18.09 2.29
N GLY A 32 -6.10 17.31 1.21
CA GLY A 32 -7.25 17.20 0.30
C GLY A 32 -7.09 18.02 -0.98
N ASP A 33 -6.15 18.95 -1.04
CA ASP A 33 -5.80 19.62 -2.28
C ASP A 33 -5.04 18.67 -3.21
N LYS A 34 -5.26 18.84 -4.52
CA LYS A 34 -4.51 18.11 -5.53
C LYS A 34 -3.07 18.59 -5.49
N LEU A 35 -2.22 17.79 -4.87
CA LEU A 35 -0.77 17.96 -4.90
C LEU A 35 -0.29 18.07 -6.37
N PRO A 36 0.70 18.93 -6.66
CA PRO A 36 1.28 19.09 -8.00
C PRO A 36 2.14 17.88 -8.34
N ASN A 37 1.50 16.73 -8.55
CA ASN A 37 2.16 15.49 -8.91
C ASN A 37 1.99 15.26 -10.41
N THR A 38 3.07 14.85 -11.07
CA THR A 38 3.00 14.36 -12.44
C THR A 38 2.08 13.14 -12.48
N PRO A 39 1.04 13.12 -13.35
CA PRO A 39 0.17 11.95 -13.49
C PRO A 39 0.99 10.71 -13.85
N GLN A 40 0.66 9.59 -13.22
CA GLN A 40 1.26 8.29 -13.52
C GLN A 40 0.18 7.35 -14.05
N ILE A 41 0.51 6.58 -15.09
CA ILE A 41 -0.37 5.56 -15.66
C ILE A 41 0.15 4.19 -15.22
N LEU A 42 -0.66 3.45 -14.47
CA LEU A 42 -0.34 2.08 -14.05
C LEU A 42 -1.18 1.07 -14.84
N HIS A 43 -0.52 0.23 -15.64
CA HIS A 43 -1.15 -0.93 -16.28
C HIS A 43 -0.79 -2.21 -15.50
N LEU A 44 -1.77 -2.86 -14.89
CA LEU A 44 -1.57 -4.08 -14.10
C LEU A 44 -2.44 -5.22 -14.65
N ARG A 45 -1.80 -6.35 -14.97
CA ARG A 45 -2.48 -7.56 -15.45
C ARG A 45 -2.16 -8.72 -14.52
N ILE A 46 -3.18 -9.27 -13.86
CA ILE A 46 -3.05 -10.50 -13.09
C ILE A 46 -3.08 -11.67 -14.06
N LEU A 47 -1.99 -12.44 -14.13
CA LEU A 47 -1.85 -13.55 -15.07
C LEU A 47 -2.30 -14.88 -14.46
N SER A 48 -1.93 -15.13 -13.21
CA SER A 48 -2.12 -16.42 -12.53
C SER A 48 -1.86 -16.26 -11.03
N GLY A 49 -2.32 -17.21 -10.23
CA GLY A 49 -1.88 -17.43 -8.84
C GLY A 49 -1.46 -18.88 -8.64
N GLN A 50 -0.38 -19.11 -7.88
CA GLN A 50 0.18 -20.44 -7.64
C GLN A 50 0.21 -20.73 -6.15
N GLN A 51 -0.05 -22.00 -5.79
CA GLN A 51 0.06 -22.52 -4.42
C GLN A 51 -0.66 -21.64 -3.38
N LEU A 52 -1.83 -21.09 -3.75
CA LEU A 52 -2.59 -20.23 -2.86
C LEU A 52 -2.95 -21.00 -1.57
N PRO A 53 -2.68 -20.45 -0.39
CA PRO A 53 -2.95 -21.14 0.86
C PRO A 53 -4.45 -21.38 1.00
N ARG A 54 -4.80 -22.53 1.56
CA ARG A 54 -6.19 -22.87 1.84
C ARG A 54 -6.78 -21.85 2.83
N PRO A 55 -7.89 -21.17 2.51
CA PRO A 55 -8.51 -20.23 3.43
C PRO A 55 -8.94 -20.94 4.72
N ARG A 56 -8.69 -20.31 5.87
CA ARG A 56 -9.11 -20.82 7.18
C ARG A 56 -10.64 -21.00 7.18
N GLY A 57 -11.12 -22.15 7.64
CA GLY A 57 -12.56 -22.47 7.68
C GLY A 57 -13.15 -23.01 6.38
N SER A 58 -12.37 -23.17 5.31
CA SER A 58 -12.85 -23.90 4.13
C SER A 58 -12.96 -25.39 4.45
N ASN A 59 -14.15 -25.98 4.31
CA ASN A 59 -14.40 -27.42 4.46
C ASN A 59 -14.31 -28.13 3.09
N ALA A 60 -13.13 -28.14 2.45
CA ALA A 60 -12.87 -29.11 1.40
C ALA A 60 -12.65 -30.48 2.04
N LYS A 61 -13.63 -31.39 1.86
CA LYS A 61 -13.39 -32.83 1.98
C LYS A 61 -12.31 -33.20 0.97
N ALA A 62 -11.28 -33.91 1.43
CA ALA A 62 -10.30 -34.52 0.55
C ALA A 62 -10.98 -35.59 -0.32
#